data_AF-A0A5C4RL55-F1
#
_entry.id   AF-A0A5C4RL55-F1
#
_cell.length_a   1.000
_cell.length_b   1.000
_cell.length_c   1.000
_cell.angle_alpha   90.00
_cell.angle_beta   90.00
_cell.angle_gamma   90.00
#
_symmetry.space_group_name_H-M   'P 1'
#
loop_
_entity.id
_entity.type
_entity.pdbx_description
1 polymer ?
#
loop_
_entity_poly.entity_id
_entity_poly.type
_entity_poly.pdbx_seq_one_letter_code
_entity_poly.pdbx_strand_id
1 'polypeptide(L)'
;MDDCIRVYGFGSYFRSGETPNDVDVLILHRDCSLESCHFAILCKSLLMEKIPKLDVTMLSQDEQNDLSFITVGRALLIGIVKKSTMVCDIQKIIEKTLEFNQLR
;
A
#
# COMPACT_ATOMS: atom_id res chain seq x y z
N MET A 1 -0.44 21.75 0.27
CA MET A 1 -0.45 20.52 1.09
C MET A 1 0.53 19.58 0.44
N ASP A 2 1.46 19.00 1.21
CA ASP A 2 2.38 18.00 0.65
C ASP A 2 1.61 16.77 0.19
N ASP A 3 1.93 16.28 -1.01
CA ASP A 3 1.37 15.03 -1.51
C ASP A 3 1.78 13.86 -0.63
N CYS A 4 0.79 13.03 -0.29
CA CYS A 4 0.99 11.82 0.49
C CYS A 4 0.29 10.64 -0.17
N ILE A 5 0.91 9.47 -0.02
CA ILE A 5 0.38 8.19 -0.45
C ILE A 5 -0.11 7.45 0.78
N ARG A 6 -1.27 6.80 0.67
CA ARG A 6 -1.75 5.88 1.70
C ARG A 6 -1.55 4.46 1.22
N VAL A 7 -0.97 3.63 2.08
CA VAL A 7 -0.66 2.22 1.77
C VAL A 7 -1.54 1.34 2.64
N TYR A 8 -2.34 0.49 1.99
CA TYR A 8 -3.24 -0.46 2.64
C TYR A 8 -2.87 -1.90 2.30
N GLY A 9 -3.04 -2.82 3.23
CA GLY A 9 -2.91 -4.26 2.99
C GLY A 9 -4.29 -4.90 2.82
N PHE A 10 -4.42 -5.85 1.90
CA PHE A 10 -5.67 -6.60 1.70
C PHE A 10 -5.41 -8.05 1.29
N GLY A 11 -6.47 -8.80 1.01
CA GLY A 11 -6.34 -10.19 0.60
C GLY A 11 -5.94 -11.14 1.74
N SER A 12 -5.51 -12.34 1.36
CA SER A 12 -5.30 -13.46 2.29
C SER A 12 -4.16 -13.19 3.28
N TYR A 13 -3.17 -12.38 2.92
CA TYR A 13 -2.04 -12.05 3.79
C TYR A 13 -2.45 -11.31 5.06
N PHE A 14 -3.44 -10.42 4.95
CA PHE A 14 -3.88 -9.56 6.06
C PHE A 14 -5.15 -10.08 6.77
N ARG A 15 -5.57 -11.33 6.48
CA ARG A 15 -6.77 -11.97 7.06
C ARG A 15 -6.39 -13.21 7.85
N SER A 16 -6.80 -13.37 9.11
CA SER A 16 -6.46 -14.56 9.92
C SER A 16 -7.02 -15.86 9.33
N GLY A 17 -6.28 -16.96 9.43
CA GLY A 17 -6.75 -18.32 9.11
C GLY A 17 -6.52 -18.82 7.67
N GLU A 18 -5.81 -18.06 6.85
CA GLU A 18 -5.43 -18.43 5.48
C GLU A 18 -3.90 -18.57 5.35
N THR A 19 -3.43 -19.39 4.41
CA THR A 19 -1.99 -19.50 4.10
C THR A 19 -1.73 -18.65 2.85
N PRO A 20 -1.19 -17.43 2.99
CA PRO A 20 -1.05 -16.53 1.85
C PRO A 20 0.08 -16.99 0.93
N ASN A 21 -0.10 -16.79 -0.38
CA ASN A 21 0.93 -17.06 -1.38
C ASN A 21 1.71 -15.81 -1.78
N ASP A 22 1.09 -14.65 -1.62
CA ASP A 22 1.48 -13.30 -2.01
C ASP A 22 1.11 -12.28 -0.92
N VAL A 23 1.60 -11.06 -1.07
CA VAL A 23 1.27 -9.91 -0.21
C VAL A 23 0.53 -8.89 -1.07
N ASP A 24 -0.77 -8.70 -0.85
CA ASP A 24 -1.54 -7.72 -1.63
C ASP A 24 -1.57 -6.35 -0.96
N VAL A 25 -1.11 -5.32 -1.66
CA VAL A 25 -1.08 -3.94 -1.17
C VAL A 25 -1.77 -2.99 -2.15
N LEU A 26 -2.57 -2.07 -1.60
CA LEU A 26 -3.14 -0.94 -2.31
C LEU A 26 -2.32 0.31 -2.01
N ILE A 27 -1.84 0.95 -3.06
CA ILE A 27 -1.29 2.31 -3.04
C ILE A 27 -2.38 3.27 -3.50
N LEU A 28 -2.83 4.12 -2.58
CA LEU A 28 -3.79 5.17 -2.86
C LEU A 28 -3.07 6.51 -3.00
N HIS A 29 -3.11 7.08 -4.20
CA HIS A 29 -2.55 8.39 -4.52
C HIS A 29 -3.66 9.42 -4.75
N ARG A 30 -3.29 10.70 -4.86
CA ARG A 30 -4.25 11.81 -4.86
C ARG A 30 -5.14 11.79 -6.10
N ASP A 31 -4.53 11.83 -7.27
CA ASP A 31 -5.19 12.03 -8.57
C ASP A 31 -4.34 11.48 -9.71
N CYS A 32 -4.82 11.59 -10.95
CA CYS A 32 -4.09 11.17 -12.15
C CYS A 32 -3.06 12.20 -12.67
N SER A 33 -2.66 13.18 -11.84
CA SER A 33 -1.60 14.11 -12.23
C SER A 33 -0.25 13.40 -12.32
N LEU A 34 0.62 13.90 -13.20
CA LEU A 34 1.95 13.33 -13.41
C LEU A 34 2.76 13.24 -12.10
N GLU A 35 2.68 14.27 -11.25
CA GLU A 35 3.39 14.29 -9.97
C GLU A 35 2.89 13.19 -9.02
N SER A 36 1.57 13.06 -8.88
CA SER A 36 0.96 12.06 -8.00
C SER A 36 1.26 10.64 -8.46
N CYS A 37 1.11 10.38 -9.76
CA CYS A 37 1.41 9.09 -10.37
C CYS A 37 2.90 8.73 -10.24
N HIS A 38 3.80 9.69 -10.50
CA HIS A 38 5.24 9.44 -10.39
C HIS A 38 5.65 9.13 -8.95
N PHE A 39 5.08 9.85 -7.98
CA PHE A 39 5.31 9.56 -6.57
C PHE A 39 4.80 8.16 -6.18
N ALA A 40 3.63 7.76 -6.69
CA ALA A 40 3.04 6.45 -6.45
C ALA A 40 3.87 5.30 -7.07
N ILE A 41 4.40 5.50 -8.28
CA ILE A 41 5.30 4.55 -8.95
C ILE A 41 6.60 4.39 -8.15
N LEU A 42 7.19 5.49 -7.66
CA LEU A 42 8.40 5.43 -6.85
C LEU A 42 8.17 4.68 -5.54
N CYS A 43 7.04 4.94 -4.87
CA CYS A 43 6.62 4.20 -3.68
C CYS A 43 6.47 2.69 -3.97
N LYS A 44 5.82 2.34 -5.09
CA LYS A 44 5.67 0.94 -5.54
C LYS A 44 7.02 0.26 -5.72
N SER A 45 7.95 0.88 -6.45
CA SER A 45 9.27 0.30 -6.72
C SER A 45 10.04 -0.01 -5.44
N LEU A 46 10.02 0.90 -4.47
CA LEU A 46 10.72 0.71 -3.20
C LEU A 46 10.10 -0.38 -2.32
N LEU A 47 8.77 -0.51 -2.30
CA LEU A 47 8.09 -1.59 -1.59
C LEU A 47 8.39 -2.96 -2.23
N MET A 48 8.32 -3.05 -3.56
CA MET A 48 8.58 -4.30 -4.30
C MET A 48 10.03 -4.79 -4.17
N GLU A 49 10.99 -3.90 -3.94
CA GLU A 49 12.39 -4.28 -3.70
C GLU A 49 12.57 -5.03 -2.37
N LYS A 50 11.71 -4.78 -1.39
CA LYS A 50 11.89 -5.27 -0.01
C LYS A 50 10.86 -6.30 0.44
N ILE A 51 9.67 -6.31 -0.16
CA ILE A 51 8.61 -7.25 0.20
C ILE A 51 8.52 -8.34 -0.87
N PRO A 52 8.91 -9.58 -0.57
CA PRO A 52 8.86 -10.67 -1.53
C PRO A 52 7.41 -11.03 -1.87
N LYS A 53 7.16 -11.33 -3.15
CA LYS A 53 5.83 -11.68 -3.68
C LYS A 53 4.76 -10.61 -3.41
N LEU A 54 5.16 -9.34 -3.38
CA LEU A 54 4.24 -8.22 -3.28
C LEU A 54 3.49 -8.03 -4.59
N ASP A 55 2.16 -8.10 -4.54
CA ASP A 55 1.29 -7.56 -5.59
C ASP A 55 0.80 -6.16 -5.19
N VAL A 56 0.79 -5.25 -6.16
CA VAL A 56 0.49 -3.84 -5.91
C VAL A 56 -0.61 -3.36 -6.84
N THR A 57 -1.77 -3.10 -6.25
CA THR A 57 -2.85 -2.32 -6.87
C THR A 57 -2.59 -0.83 -6.62
N MET A 58 -2.72 0.00 -7.65
CA MET A 58 -2.61 1.46 -7.53
C MET A 58 -3.94 2.08 -7.95
N LEU A 59 -4.47 2.97 -7.12
CA LEU A 59 -5.69 3.73 -7.43
C LEU A 59 -5.48 5.20 -7.04
N SER A 60 -6.07 6.09 -7.84
CA SER A 60 -6.35 7.46 -7.44
C SER A 60 -7.49 7.49 -6.41
N GLN A 61 -7.67 8.64 -5.76
CA GLN A 61 -8.76 8.82 -4.80
C GLN A 61 -10.14 8.66 -5.47
N ASP A 62 -10.29 9.11 -6.71
CA ASP A 62 -11.54 9.01 -7.46
C ASP A 62 -11.86 7.55 -7.82
N GLU A 63 -10.87 6.80 -8.34
CA GLU A 63 -11.05 5.37 -8.66
C GLU A 63 -11.37 4.54 -7.41
N GLN A 64 -10.75 4.85 -6.27
CA GLN A 64 -11.12 4.22 -5.02
C GLN A 64 -12.61 4.46 -4.72
N ASN A 65 -13.08 5.71 -4.83
CA ASN A 65 -14.44 6.08 -4.45
C ASN A 65 -15.45 5.34 -5.33
N ASP A 66 -15.19 5.29 -6.63
CA ASP A 66 -16.03 4.61 -7.62
C ASP A 66 -16.10 3.11 -7.38
N LEU A 67 -14.97 2.48 -7.01
CA LEU A 67 -14.89 1.03 -6.76
C LEU A 67 -15.23 0.63 -5.32
N SER A 68 -15.27 1.60 -4.39
CA SER A 68 -15.35 1.37 -2.95
C SER A 68 -14.33 0.33 -2.44
N PHE A 69 -13.14 0.29 -3.04
CA PHE A 69 -12.18 -0.82 -2.91
C PHE A 69 -11.79 -1.10 -1.45
N ILE A 70 -11.55 -0.05 -0.66
CA ILE A 70 -11.14 -0.20 0.76
C ILE A 70 -12.22 -0.93 1.56
N THR A 71 -13.49 -0.55 1.36
CA THR A 71 -14.62 -1.16 2.07
C THR A 71 -14.88 -2.59 1.58
N VAL A 72 -14.95 -2.79 0.26
CA VAL A 72 -15.25 -4.10 -0.35
C VAL A 72 -14.12 -5.10 -0.09
N GLY A 73 -12.86 -4.67 -0.27
CA GLY A 73 -11.66 -5.48 -0.05
C GLY A 73 -11.32 -5.69 1.42
N ARG A 74 -11.96 -4.96 2.34
CA ARG A 74 -11.60 -4.88 3.77
C ARG A 74 -10.13 -4.52 3.96
N ALA A 75 -9.66 -3.54 3.19
CA ALA A 75 -8.27 -3.14 3.18
C ALA A 75 -7.91 -2.41 4.50
N LEU A 76 -6.77 -2.76 5.09
CA LEU A 76 -6.29 -2.24 6.36
C LEU A 76 -5.20 -1.20 6.13
N LEU A 77 -5.30 -0.03 6.75
CA LEU A 77 -4.26 1.00 6.61
C LEU A 77 -2.96 0.52 7.28
N ILE A 78 -1.92 0.34 6.47
CA ILE A 78 -0.58 0.01 6.95
C ILE A 78 0.13 1.30 7.34
N GLY A 79 0.17 2.29 6.45
CA GLY A 79 0.87 3.55 6.70
C GLY A 79 0.62 4.64 5.66
N ILE A 80 1.28 5.78 5.87
CA ILE A 80 1.23 6.95 5.01
C ILE A 80 2.65 7.33 4.64
N VAL A 81 2.90 7.55 3.35
CA VAL A 81 4.20 7.95 2.82
C VAL A 81 4.12 9.41 2.38
N LYS A 82 4.93 10.27 2.99
CA LYS A 82 5.08 11.67 2.55
C LYS A 82 6.32 11.82 1.71
N LYS A 83 6.28 12.70 0.72
CA LYS A 83 7.41 12.96 -0.19
C LYS A 83 8.70 13.32 0.57
N SER A 84 8.59 14.11 1.64
CA SER A 84 9.70 14.56 2.48
C SER A 84 10.34 13.48 3.37
N THR A 85 9.59 12.43 3.72
CA THR A 85 10.01 11.37 4.65
C THR A 85 9.93 9.98 4.03
N MET A 86 9.90 9.91 2.69
CA MET A 86 9.54 8.72 1.92
C MET A 86 10.30 7.46 2.35
N VAL A 87 11.63 7.55 2.48
CA VAL A 87 12.46 6.38 2.86
C VAL A 87 12.11 5.87 4.25
N CYS A 88 11.94 6.77 5.23
CA CYS A 88 11.60 6.40 6.60
C CYS A 88 10.18 5.83 6.70
N ASP A 89 9.23 6.44 5.98
CA ASP A 89 7.84 5.98 5.98
C ASP A 89 7.69 4.61 5.32
N ILE A 90 8.40 4.37 4.22
CA ILE A 90 8.43 3.06 3.54
C ILE A 90 9.06 2.00 4.43
N GLN A 91 10.15 2.31 5.14
CA GLN A 91 10.78 1.37 6.08
C GLN A 91 9.79 0.92 7.16
N LYS A 92 9.04 1.85 7.76
CA LYS A 92 8.00 1.53 8.75
C LYS A 92 6.88 0.68 8.18
N ILE A 93 6.49 0.93 6.93
CA ILE A 93 5.48 0.12 6.24
C ILE A 93 5.98 -1.30 6.03
N ILE A 94 7.23 -1.48 5.59
CA ILE A 94 7.85 -2.80 5.41
C ILE A 94 7.87 -3.56 6.73
N GLU A 95 8.35 -2.94 7.80
CA GLU A 95 8.40 -3.54 9.14
C GLU A 95 7.01 -4.00 9.59
N LYS A 96 6.03 -3.10 9.53
CA LYS A 96 4.65 -3.39 9.92
C LYS A 96 4.03 -4.49 9.05
N THR A 97 4.30 -4.50 7.74
CA THR A 97 3.82 -5.57 6.85
C THR A 97 4.40 -6.92 7.24
N LEU A 98 5.71 -7.00 7.52
CA LEU A 98 6.37 -8.26 7.88
C LEU A 98 5.97 -8.76 9.29
N GLU A 99 5.61 -7.87 10.22
CA GLU A 99 5.04 -8.23 11.52
C GLU A 99 3.71 -8.99 11.40
N PHE A 100 2.86 -8.65 10.42
CA PHE A 100 1.60 -9.38 10.19
C PHE A 100 1.82 -10.88 9.91
N ASN A 101 2.97 -11.26 9.35
CA ASN A 101 3.29 -12.67 9.12
C ASN A 101 3.67 -13.41 10.42
N GLN A 102 4.24 -12.69 11.40
CA GLN A 102 4.74 -13.29 12.64
C GLN A 102 3.63 -13.52 13.67
N LEU A 103 2.49 -12.87 13.50
CA LEU A 103 1.34 -12.93 14.42
C LEU A 103 0.30 -14.01 14.03
N ARG A 104 0.60 -14.88 13.07
CA ARG A 104 -0.30 -15.92 12.56
C ARG A 104 0.00 -17.29 13.16
#